data_AF-A0A2V7THA8-F1
#
_entry.id   AF-A0A2V7THA8-F1
#
_cell.length_a   1.000
_cell.length_b   1.000
_cell.length_c   1.000
_cell.angle_alpha   90.00
_cell.angle_beta   90.00
_cell.angle_gamma   90.00
#
_symmetry.space_group_name_H-M   'P 1'
#
loop_
_entity.id
_entity.type
_entity.pdbx_description
1 polymer ?
#
loop_
_entity_poly.entity_id
_entity_poly.type
_entity_poly.pdbx_seq_one_letter_code
_entity_poly.pdbx_strand_id
1 'polypeptide(L)'
;MQSCVGTATATPANRRHLPAGFQSPIRAGTPCTLRPLLRRRQHRRVMTHNKNEDEYFARRDAELLRQQRAAAQQAAAESERKKHHMKCPKCGYDLITHDWDGIQIDQCTHCHGVWFDAGEAEALMKTSVPNILARVFRAVAKGVTRK
;
A
#
# COMPACT_ATOMS: atom_id res chain seq x y z
N MET A 1 8.36 -38.49 20.82
CA MET A 1 9.67 -37.93 21.22
C MET A 1 10.64 -38.17 20.07
N GLN A 2 11.47 -37.17 19.77
CA GLN A 2 12.46 -37.08 18.67
C GLN A 2 11.84 -36.76 17.28
N SER A 3 11.81 -35.54 16.74
CA SER A 3 12.76 -34.40 16.64
C SER A 3 14.02 -34.70 15.82
N CYS A 4 14.03 -34.32 14.54
CA CYS A 4 15.22 -33.89 13.81
C CYS A 4 14.82 -32.82 12.78
N VAL A 5 15.29 -31.61 13.02
CA VAL A 5 15.28 -30.44 12.13
C VAL A 5 16.56 -30.51 11.30
N GLY A 6 16.52 -30.14 10.02
CA GLY A 6 17.73 -30.11 9.19
C GLY A 6 17.53 -29.32 7.89
N THR A 7 17.84 -28.04 7.94
CA THR A 7 18.00 -27.14 6.79
C THR A 7 19.37 -27.32 6.15
N ALA A 8 19.45 -27.45 4.82
CA ALA A 8 20.66 -27.12 4.06
C ALA A 8 20.31 -26.66 2.64
N THR A 9 20.73 -25.45 2.33
CA THR A 9 20.54 -24.65 1.12
C THR A 9 21.62 -24.89 0.06
N ALA A 10 21.23 -24.64 -1.20
CA ALA A 10 22.01 -24.10 -2.33
C ALA A 10 23.11 -24.98 -3.01
N THR A 11 22.84 -25.55 -4.20
CA THR A 11 23.14 -25.09 -5.60
C THR A 11 24.49 -25.61 -6.17
N PRO A 12 24.77 -25.55 -7.49
CA PRO A 12 25.04 -26.75 -8.29
C PRO A 12 26.48 -26.83 -8.82
N ALA A 13 27.01 -28.04 -8.99
CA ALA A 13 28.27 -28.26 -9.71
C ALA A 13 28.05 -29.28 -10.83
N ASN A 14 27.53 -28.82 -11.97
CA ASN A 14 27.50 -29.63 -13.19
C ASN A 14 28.91 -29.66 -13.79
N ARG A 15 29.66 -30.69 -13.43
CA ARG A 15 31.01 -30.96 -13.89
C ARG A 15 30.95 -31.46 -15.33
N ARG A 16 31.37 -30.62 -16.26
CA ARG A 16 31.64 -30.98 -17.66
C ARG A 16 32.61 -32.16 -17.68
N HIS A 17 32.17 -33.31 -18.19
CA HIS A 17 33.05 -34.37 -18.64
C HIS A 17 32.87 -34.53 -20.15
N LEU A 18 33.86 -34.07 -20.92
CA LEU A 18 34.09 -34.53 -22.29
C LEU A 18 34.96 -35.77 -22.22
N PRO A 19 34.57 -36.91 -22.81
CA PRO A 19 35.51 -37.96 -23.15
C PRO A 19 36.11 -37.68 -24.54
N ALA A 20 37.42 -37.82 -24.59
CA ALA A 20 38.25 -37.77 -25.78
C ALA A 20 38.05 -39.02 -26.66
N GLY A 21 38.22 -38.83 -27.97
CA GLY A 21 38.71 -39.88 -28.86
C GLY A 21 37.66 -40.62 -29.68
N PHE A 22 37.37 -40.10 -30.87
CA PHE A 22 37.18 -40.97 -32.04
C PHE A 22 37.54 -40.18 -33.32
N GLN A 23 38.81 -40.24 -33.70
CA GLN A 23 39.27 -39.69 -34.98
C GLN A 23 38.74 -40.61 -36.10
N SER A 24 37.78 -40.11 -36.88
CA SER A 24 37.38 -40.75 -38.14
C SER A 24 38.19 -40.15 -39.29
N PRO A 25 38.66 -40.96 -40.26
CA PRO A 25 39.52 -40.50 -41.33
C PRO A 25 38.75 -39.60 -42.31
N ILE A 26 39.36 -38.45 -42.59
CA ILE A 26 38.87 -37.44 -43.53
C ILE A 26 38.91 -38.05 -44.94
N ARG A 27 37.74 -38.37 -45.51
CA ARG A 27 37.61 -38.69 -46.93
C ARG A 27 37.37 -37.39 -47.69
N ALA A 28 38.37 -36.96 -48.46
CA ALA A 28 38.28 -35.79 -49.32
C ALA A 28 37.14 -35.97 -50.35
N GLY A 29 36.07 -35.19 -50.20
CA GLY A 29 34.94 -35.12 -51.12
C GLY A 29 34.83 -33.71 -51.72
N THR A 30 35.05 -33.65 -53.03
CA THR A 30 34.56 -32.71 -54.07
C THR A 30 34.27 -31.24 -53.69
N PRO A 31 34.80 -30.25 -54.43
CA PRO A 31 34.54 -28.84 -54.13
C PRO A 31 33.07 -28.50 -54.42
N CYS A 32 32.32 -28.19 -53.36
CA CYS A 32 30.99 -27.59 -53.46
C CYS A 32 31.13 -26.23 -54.15
N THR A 33 30.73 -26.15 -55.42
CA THR A 33 30.50 -24.86 -56.08
C THR A 33 29.32 -24.19 -55.38
N LEU A 34 29.63 -23.26 -54.47
CA LEU A 34 28.66 -22.39 -53.84
C LEU A 34 28.04 -21.49 -54.92
N ARG A 35 26.95 -21.95 -55.50
CA ARG A 35 26.04 -21.09 -56.28
C ARG A 35 25.51 -20.06 -55.29
N PRO A 36 25.75 -18.75 -55.50
CA PRO A 36 25.27 -17.75 -54.55
C PRO A 36 23.76 -17.77 -54.62
N LEU A 37 23.11 -18.34 -53.60
CA LEU A 37 21.70 -18.11 -53.36
C LEU A 37 21.59 -16.61 -53.10
N LEU A 38 21.18 -15.86 -54.12
CA LEU A 38 20.60 -14.54 -53.95
C LEU A 38 19.46 -14.72 -52.94
N ARG A 39 19.77 -14.51 -51.66
CA ARG A 39 18.76 -14.38 -50.61
C ARG A 39 17.92 -13.20 -51.06
N ARG A 40 16.79 -13.48 -51.73
CA ARG A 40 15.71 -12.50 -51.86
C ARG A 40 15.45 -12.04 -50.44
N ARG A 41 15.89 -10.82 -50.12
CA ARG A 41 15.44 -10.09 -48.94
C ARG A 41 13.94 -9.93 -49.13
N GLN A 42 13.18 -10.92 -48.69
CA GLN A 42 11.77 -10.75 -48.43
C GLN A 42 11.74 -9.71 -47.32
N HIS A 43 11.53 -8.45 -47.69
CA HIS A 43 11.20 -7.42 -46.72
C HIS A 43 9.94 -7.91 -46.04
N ARG A 44 10.10 -8.48 -44.83
CA ARG A 44 9.00 -8.82 -43.95
C ARG A 44 8.27 -7.50 -43.73
N ARG A 45 7.14 -7.32 -44.42
CA ARG A 45 6.29 -6.14 -44.24
C ARG A 45 5.82 -6.20 -42.80
N VAL A 46 6.46 -5.42 -41.93
CA VAL A 46 5.96 -5.21 -40.57
C VAL A 46 4.59 -4.61 -40.76
N MET A 47 3.54 -5.33 -40.36
CA MET A 47 2.19 -4.78 -40.31
C MET A 47 2.26 -3.67 -39.28
N THR A 48 2.38 -2.44 -39.75
CA THR A 48 2.42 -1.26 -38.90
C THR A 48 1.02 -1.12 -38.35
N HIS A 49 0.81 -1.56 -37.10
CA HIS A 49 -0.37 -1.18 -36.33
C HIS A 49 -0.55 0.32 -36.52
N ASN A 50 -1.77 0.75 -36.86
CA ASN A 50 -2.02 2.16 -37.09
C ASN A 50 -1.59 2.90 -35.82
N LYS A 51 -0.65 3.85 -35.93
CA LYS A 51 -0.03 4.55 -34.79
C LYS A 51 -1.09 5.15 -33.83
N ASN A 52 -2.29 5.40 -34.35
CA ASN A 52 -3.43 5.91 -33.59
C ASN A 52 -3.98 4.90 -32.55
N GLU A 53 -3.93 3.60 -32.82
CA GLU A 53 -4.44 2.55 -31.91
C GLU A 53 -3.47 2.36 -30.73
N ASP A 54 -2.16 2.32 -31.02
CA ASP A 54 -1.12 2.21 -29.99
C ASP A 54 -1.16 3.39 -29.00
N GLU A 55 -1.32 4.62 -29.51
CA GLU A 55 -1.46 5.81 -28.66
C GLU A 55 -2.76 5.80 -27.85
N TYR A 56 -3.85 5.28 -28.41
CA TYR A 56 -5.13 5.16 -27.71
C TYR A 56 -5.02 4.20 -26.53
N PHE A 57 -4.46 3.01 -26.76
CA PHE A 57 -4.23 2.03 -25.70
C PHE A 57 -3.28 2.59 -24.62
N ALA A 58 -2.18 3.24 -25.01
CA ALA A 58 -1.25 3.85 -24.08
C ALA A 58 -1.89 4.94 -23.21
N ARG A 59 -2.73 5.81 -23.79
CA ARG A 59 -3.45 6.84 -23.04
C ARG A 59 -4.46 6.24 -22.06
N ARG A 60 -5.20 5.21 -22.47
CA ARG A 60 -6.21 4.53 -21.64
C ARG A 60 -5.57 3.77 -20.48
N ASP A 61 -4.47 3.06 -20.75
CA ASP A 61 -3.72 2.32 -19.72
C ASP A 61 -3.09 3.28 -18.70
N ALA A 62 -2.54 4.40 -19.17
CA ALA A 62 -2.01 5.43 -18.28
C ALA A 62 -3.11 6.05 -17.39
N GLU A 63 -4.31 6.27 -17.92
CA GLU A 63 -5.47 6.74 -17.16
C GLU A 63 -5.91 5.72 -16.11
N LEU A 64 -6.10 4.46 -16.51
CA LEU A 64 -6.48 3.36 -15.62
C LEU A 64 -5.47 3.18 -14.48
N LEU A 65 -4.17 3.23 -14.79
CA LEU A 65 -3.11 3.11 -13.79
C LEU A 65 -3.14 4.28 -12.80
N ARG A 66 -3.44 5.51 -13.25
CA ARG A 66 -3.62 6.66 -12.36
C ARG A 66 -4.84 6.47 -11.45
N GLN A 67 -5.96 6.02 -12.00
CA GLN A 67 -7.18 5.77 -11.23
C GLN A 67 -6.96 4.70 -10.14
N GLN A 68 -6.33 3.58 -10.50
CA GLN A 68 -6.01 2.51 -9.55
C GLN A 68 -5.09 2.99 -8.42
N ARG A 69 -4.06 3.78 -8.75
CA ARG A 69 -3.16 4.37 -7.74
C ARG A 69 -3.91 5.34 -6.82
N ALA A 70 -4.76 6.21 -7.36
CA ALA A 70 -5.55 7.15 -6.58
C ALA A 70 -6.52 6.41 -5.64
N ALA A 71 -7.20 5.37 -6.13
CA ALA A 71 -8.08 4.54 -5.32
C ALA A 71 -7.32 3.83 -4.20
N ALA A 72 -6.14 3.26 -4.49
CA ALA A 72 -5.30 2.63 -3.48
C ALA A 72 -4.84 3.64 -2.40
N GLN A 73 -4.48 4.88 -2.79
CA GLN A 73 -4.12 5.94 -1.85
C GLN A 73 -5.32 6.36 -0.98
N GLN A 74 -6.50 6.51 -1.56
CA GLN A 74 -7.72 6.85 -0.82
C GLN A 74 -8.08 5.74 0.19
N ALA A 75 -8.05 4.48 -0.23
CA ALA A 75 -8.31 3.34 0.64
C ALA A 75 -7.29 3.25 1.79
N ALA A 76 -6.01 3.51 1.51
CA ALA A 76 -4.98 3.59 2.54
C ALA A 76 -5.27 4.73 3.54
N ALA A 77 -5.52 5.94 3.06
CA ALA A 77 -5.84 7.09 3.91
C ALA A 77 -7.09 6.86 4.76
N GLU A 78 -8.14 6.24 4.21
CA GLU A 78 -9.34 5.87 4.94
C GLU A 78 -9.04 4.86 6.06
N SER A 79 -8.24 3.83 5.76
CA SER A 79 -7.85 2.83 6.75
C SER A 79 -7.04 3.45 7.90
N GLU A 80 -6.14 4.39 7.61
CA GLU A 80 -5.38 5.11 8.63
C GLU A 80 -6.30 5.96 9.51
N ARG A 81 -7.22 6.75 8.91
CA ARG A 81 -8.19 7.53 9.68
C ARG A 81 -9.05 6.65 10.60
N LYS A 82 -9.44 5.47 10.13
CA LYS A 82 -10.23 4.51 10.91
C LYS A 82 -9.46 3.92 12.09
N LYS A 83 -8.15 3.68 11.96
CA LYS A 83 -7.31 3.17 13.08
C LYS A 83 -7.24 4.13 14.26
N HIS A 84 -7.29 5.44 13.99
CA HIS A 84 -7.24 6.47 15.04
C HIS A 84 -8.62 6.88 15.57
N HIS A 85 -9.72 6.38 14.99
CA HIS A 85 -11.07 6.67 15.46
C HIS A 85 -11.32 6.03 16.83
N MET A 86 -11.95 6.77 17.76
CA MET A 86 -12.22 6.35 19.14
C MET A 86 -10.99 5.95 19.96
N LYS A 87 -9.80 6.47 19.60
CA LYS A 87 -8.55 6.28 20.34
C LYS A 87 -8.10 7.57 21.02
N CYS A 88 -7.59 7.45 22.23
CA CYS A 88 -7.13 8.59 23.00
C CYS A 88 -5.87 9.19 22.36
N PRO A 89 -5.85 10.48 22.01
CA PRO A 89 -4.65 11.10 21.41
C PRO A 89 -3.49 11.19 22.40
N LYS A 90 -3.74 11.04 23.71
CA LYS A 90 -2.70 11.07 24.76
C LYS A 90 -2.02 9.72 24.98
N CYS A 91 -2.78 8.62 24.95
CA CYS A 91 -2.27 7.29 25.34
C CYS A 91 -2.62 6.14 24.38
N GLY A 92 -3.43 6.37 23.35
CA GLY A 92 -3.77 5.38 22.33
C GLY A 92 -4.78 4.29 22.77
N TYR A 93 -5.27 4.33 24.00
CA TYR A 93 -6.34 3.42 24.48
C TYR A 93 -7.71 3.81 23.94
N ASP A 94 -8.63 2.85 23.94
CA ASP A 94 -10.03 3.06 23.56
C ASP A 94 -10.74 4.06 24.49
N LEU A 95 -11.62 4.86 23.90
CA LEU A 95 -12.56 5.72 24.62
C LEU A 95 -13.86 4.97 24.86
N ILE A 96 -14.45 5.20 26.02
CA ILE A 96 -15.78 4.72 26.39
C ILE A 96 -16.72 5.92 26.42
N THR A 97 -17.83 5.79 25.70
CA THR A 97 -18.88 6.80 25.70
C THR A 97 -19.80 6.63 26.90
N HIS A 98 -20.07 7.73 27.59
CA HIS A 98 -20.94 7.80 28.76
C HIS A 98 -22.03 8.85 28.57
N ASP A 99 -23.24 8.52 28.99
CA ASP A 99 -24.40 9.40 28.86
C ASP A 99 -24.68 10.11 30.18
N TRP A 100 -24.55 11.43 30.19
CA TRP A 100 -24.82 12.28 31.35
C TRP A 100 -25.86 13.33 30.96
N ASP A 101 -27.07 13.23 31.52
CA ASP A 101 -28.17 14.18 31.29
C ASP A 101 -28.45 14.48 29.81
N GLY A 102 -28.35 13.44 28.96
CA GLY A 102 -28.57 13.53 27.51
C GLY A 102 -27.36 14.01 26.71
N ILE A 103 -26.18 14.10 27.33
CA ILE A 103 -24.93 14.49 26.68
C ILE A 103 -23.98 13.28 26.67
N GLN A 104 -23.48 12.93 25.49
CA GLN A 104 -22.47 11.89 25.32
C GLN A 104 -21.12 12.46 25.73
N ILE A 105 -20.35 11.70 26.51
CA ILE A 105 -19.03 12.10 27.01
C ILE A 105 -18.09 10.93 26.81
N ASP A 106 -17.01 11.14 26.07
CA ASP A 106 -16.02 10.09 25.83
C ASP A 106 -14.90 10.15 26.88
N GLN A 107 -14.77 9.08 27.65
CA GLN A 107 -13.73 8.95 28.67
C GLN A 107 -12.72 7.87 28.29
N CYS A 108 -11.44 8.21 28.42
CA CYS A 108 -10.36 7.23 28.27
C CYS A 108 -10.19 6.41 29.57
N THR A 109 -10.12 5.08 29.44
CA THR A 109 -9.95 4.15 30.55
C THR A 109 -8.60 4.23 31.25
N HIS A 110 -7.55 4.65 30.53
CA HIS A 110 -6.18 4.60 31.04
C HIS A 110 -5.71 5.95 31.62
N CYS A 111 -5.97 7.06 30.93
CA CYS A 111 -5.51 8.38 31.40
C CYS A 111 -6.62 9.22 32.05
N HIS A 112 -7.85 8.69 32.13
CA HIS A 112 -9.04 9.37 32.64
C HIS A 112 -9.31 10.72 31.96
N GLY A 113 -8.80 10.90 30.74
CA GLY A 113 -9.02 12.09 29.93
C GLY A 113 -10.44 12.07 29.39
N VAL A 114 -11.09 13.23 29.42
CA VAL A 114 -12.46 13.42 28.94
C VAL A 114 -12.42 14.21 27.64
N TRP A 115 -13.14 13.72 26.63
CA TRP A 115 -13.22 14.27 25.29
C TRP A 115 -14.68 14.53 24.94
N PHE A 116 -14.91 15.57 24.15
CA PHE A 116 -16.24 16.01 23.75
C PHE A 116 -16.25 16.27 22.24
N ASP A 117 -17.34 15.90 21.58
CA ASP A 117 -17.54 16.26 20.20
C ASP A 117 -17.95 17.73 20.05
N ALA A 118 -17.90 18.20 18.80
CA ALA A 118 -18.24 19.57 18.47
C ALA A 118 -19.72 19.86 18.84
N GLY A 119 -19.91 20.77 19.81
CA GLY A 119 -21.23 21.20 20.28
C GLY A 119 -21.70 20.56 21.59
N GLU A 120 -21.14 19.41 22.00
CA GLU A 120 -21.49 18.75 23.27
C GLU A 120 -20.97 19.51 24.48
N ALA A 121 -19.75 20.04 24.37
CA ALA A 121 -19.16 20.88 25.41
C ALA A 121 -20.02 22.14 25.68
N GLU A 122 -20.66 22.70 24.66
CA GLU A 122 -21.55 23.86 24.83
C GLU A 122 -22.86 23.46 25.51
N ALA A 123 -23.40 22.27 25.21
CA ALA A 123 -24.57 21.72 25.90
C ALA A 123 -24.30 21.55 27.40
N LEU A 124 -23.14 21.00 27.78
CA LEU A 124 -22.75 20.86 29.19
C LEU A 124 -22.71 22.22 29.91
N MET A 125 -22.22 23.26 29.25
CA MET A 125 -22.15 24.60 29.83
C MET A 125 -23.54 25.24 30.07
N LYS A 126 -24.56 24.80 29.33
CA LYS A 126 -25.94 25.31 29.43
C LYS A 126 -26.76 24.53 30.47
N THR A 127 -26.58 23.22 30.55
CA THR A 127 -27.40 22.33 31.38
C THR A 127 -26.91 22.24 32.83
N SER A 128 -25.63 22.49 33.12
CA SER A 128 -25.09 22.28 34.47
C SER A 128 -25.81 23.16 35.50
N VAL A 129 -26.50 22.49 36.43
CA VAL A 129 -27.00 22.97 37.73
C VAL A 129 -25.99 23.93 38.37
N PRO A 130 -26.39 25.02 39.06
CA PRO A 130 -25.47 26.04 39.57
C PRO A 130 -24.55 25.52 40.67
N ASN A 131 -23.52 24.76 40.28
CA ASN A 131 -22.45 24.29 41.13
C ASN A 131 -21.21 25.17 40.93
N ILE A 132 -20.47 25.37 42.02
CA ILE A 132 -19.23 26.15 42.07
C ILE A 132 -18.23 25.74 40.98
N LEU A 133 -18.13 24.44 40.69
CA LEU A 133 -17.26 23.88 39.64
C LEU A 133 -17.56 24.46 38.26
N ALA A 134 -18.84 24.63 37.90
CA ALA A 134 -19.22 25.18 36.60
C ALA A 134 -18.85 26.67 36.46
N ARG A 135 -18.88 27.44 37.56
CA ARG A 135 -18.44 28.84 37.57
C ARG A 135 -16.93 28.92 37.36
N VAL A 136 -16.16 28.04 38.00
CA VAL A 136 -14.70 27.94 37.82
C VAL A 136 -14.37 27.53 36.38
N PHE A 137 -15.04 26.50 35.85
CA PHE A 137 -14.82 26.03 34.49
C PHE A 137 -15.13 27.12 33.45
N ARG A 138 -16.23 27.87 33.62
CA ARG A 138 -16.59 29.01 32.76
C ARG A 138 -15.57 30.15 32.86
N ALA A 139 -15.05 30.44 34.04
CA ALA A 139 -14.05 31.48 34.25
C ALA A 139 -12.71 31.12 33.58
N VAL A 140 -12.29 29.85 33.67
CA VAL A 140 -11.08 29.34 33.02
C VAL A 140 -11.26 29.30 31.49
N ALA A 141 -12.38 28.76 30.99
CA ALA A 141 -12.66 28.71 29.56
C ALA A 141 -12.68 30.10 28.90
N LYS A 142 -13.31 31.10 29.54
CA LYS A 142 -13.29 32.50 29.07
C LYS A 142 -11.93 33.19 29.28
N GLY A 143 -11.09 32.67 30.16
CA GLY A 143 -9.72 33.15 30.38
C GLY A 143 -8.77 32.72 29.27
N VAL A 144 -8.92 31.49 28.75
CA VAL A 144 -8.05 30.91 27.71
C VAL A 144 -8.31 31.50 26.32
N THR A 145 -9.51 32.02 26.06
CA THR A 145 -9.87 32.64 24.76
C THR A 145 -9.51 34.12 24.65
N ARG A 146 -8.92 34.74 25.69
CA ARG A 146 -8.36 36.10 25.60
C ARG A 146 -6.88 36.01 25.21
N LYS A 147 -6.64 35.90 23.91
CA LYS A 147 -5.42 36.43 23.28
C LYS A 147 -5.78 37.70 22.55
#